data_AF-A0A419HYD0-F1
#
_entry.id   AF-A0A419HYD0-F1
#
_cell.length_a   1.000
_cell.length_b   1.000
_cell.length_c   1.000
_cell.angle_alpha   90.00
_cell.angle_beta   90.00
_cell.angle_gamma   90.00
#
_symmetry.space_group_name_H-M   'P 1'
#
loop_
_entity.id
_entity.type
_entity.pdbx_description
1 polymer ?
#
loop_
_entity_poly.entity_id
_entity_poly.type
_entity_poly.pdbx_seq_one_letter_code
_entity_poly.pdbx_strand_id
1 'polypeptide(L)'
;MRRSFLALSGAVVAILVAGGCSGAVPGASVGPPVSSPTATVLPHSGAPKVEHPLPASVLSGDPCREALKPDQVEQILGIAPEGKRHDNPALGTACDWNNDTTGAAATVGYVTQVGEGLSAVYQNTKPQSSVWRVLPLVQGFPAVGYEVTSAGTKSGFCQVAVGISDSLSVDASLTVRRAKVGKADACELAPRVADMVVTNLRKKAGM
;
A
#
# COMPACT_ATOMS: atom_id res chain seq x y z
N MET A 1 -2.65 -54.70 -12.86
CA MET A 1 -1.20 -54.78 -13.11
C MET A 1 -0.48 -54.62 -11.78
N ARG A 2 0.30 -55.64 -11.40
CA ARG A 2 1.08 -55.73 -10.15
C ARG A 2 2.21 -54.70 -10.14
N ARG A 3 2.55 -54.18 -8.96
CA ARG A 3 3.94 -54.11 -8.48
C ARG A 3 4.02 -53.68 -7.02
N SER A 4 4.17 -54.70 -6.16
CA SER A 4 4.70 -54.61 -4.81
C SER A 4 6.16 -54.18 -4.84
N PHE A 5 6.59 -53.34 -3.89
CA PHE A 5 8.00 -53.11 -3.63
C PHE A 5 8.35 -53.51 -2.18
N LEU A 6 9.40 -54.31 -2.10
CA LEU A 6 9.91 -55.00 -0.93
C LEU A 6 10.63 -54.03 0.02
N ALA A 7 10.46 -54.28 1.32
CA ALA A 7 11.34 -53.83 2.37
C ALA A 7 12.57 -54.75 2.45
N LEU A 8 13.76 -54.19 2.69
CA LEU A 8 14.89 -54.91 3.26
C LEU A 8 15.69 -54.02 4.23
N SER A 9 15.94 -54.62 5.38
CA SER A 9 16.54 -54.13 6.62
C SER A 9 18.06 -53.90 6.54
N GLY A 10 18.60 -53.18 7.52
CA GLY A 10 20.03 -53.28 7.88
C GLY A 10 20.48 -52.26 8.93
N ALA A 11 20.43 -52.64 10.20
CA ALA A 11 21.02 -51.93 11.36
C ALA A 11 22.58 -51.94 11.28
N VAL A 12 23.34 -51.10 12.00
CA VAL A 12 23.82 -51.38 13.38
C VAL A 12 24.90 -50.34 13.78
N VAL A 13 24.78 -49.84 15.02
CA VAL A 13 25.79 -49.42 16.03
C VAL A 13 26.53 -48.06 15.99
N ALA A 14 26.49 -47.44 17.16
CA ALA A 14 27.13 -46.21 17.64
C ALA A 14 28.57 -46.42 18.14
N ILE A 15 29.35 -45.34 18.29
CA ILE A 15 30.36 -45.13 19.36
C ILE A 15 30.63 -43.62 19.53
N LEU A 16 30.96 -43.27 20.77
CA LEU A 16 31.03 -41.97 21.44
C LEU A 16 32.41 -41.26 21.36
N VAL A 17 32.34 -39.92 21.30
CA VAL A 17 33.02 -38.89 22.15
C VAL A 17 34.54 -38.61 22.08
N ALA A 18 34.80 -37.31 21.82
CA ALA A 18 35.84 -36.36 22.27
C ALA A 18 37.34 -36.52 21.90
N GLY A 19 37.93 -35.40 21.46
CA GLY A 19 39.33 -35.06 21.74
C GLY A 19 40.01 -34.13 20.72
N GLY A 20 40.21 -32.87 21.10
CA GLY A 20 41.41 -32.07 20.78
C GLY A 20 41.62 -31.55 19.34
N CYS A 21 41.17 -30.32 19.06
CA CYS A 21 41.67 -29.54 17.93
C CYS A 21 42.66 -28.48 18.45
N SER A 22 43.95 -28.71 18.24
CA SER A 22 45.01 -27.70 18.40
C SER A 22 45.91 -27.76 17.17
N GLY A 23 45.97 -26.67 16.42
CA GLY A 23 47.08 -26.41 15.50
C GLY A 23 46.72 -25.83 14.13
N ALA A 24 46.75 -24.49 14.06
CA ALA A 24 47.11 -23.63 12.92
C ALA A 24 46.34 -23.74 11.58
N VAL A 25 45.61 -22.67 11.25
CA VAL A 25 45.01 -22.39 9.94
C VAL A 25 45.88 -21.40 9.17
N PRO A 26 46.42 -21.74 7.99
CA PRO A 26 46.83 -20.77 6.99
C PRO A 26 45.93 -20.87 5.75
N GLY A 27 45.25 -19.76 5.42
CA GLY A 27 44.59 -19.57 4.13
C GLY A 27 43.07 -19.40 4.20
N ALA A 28 42.60 -18.32 4.81
CA ALA A 28 41.24 -17.83 4.52
C ALA A 28 41.25 -17.22 3.11
N SER A 29 40.63 -17.92 2.16
CA SER A 29 40.26 -17.35 0.88
C SER A 29 39.28 -16.19 1.13
N VAL A 30 39.73 -14.97 0.83
CA VAL A 30 38.85 -13.79 0.80
C VAL A 30 37.93 -13.99 -0.41
N GLY A 31 36.71 -14.49 -0.15
CA GLY A 31 35.64 -14.46 -1.13
C GLY A 31 35.36 -13.02 -1.58
N PRO A 32 34.88 -12.78 -2.81
CA PRO A 32 34.54 -11.44 -3.27
C PRO A 32 33.55 -10.80 -2.28
N PRO A 33 33.63 -9.47 -2.06
CA PRO A 33 32.68 -8.80 -1.18
C PRO A 33 31.27 -9.10 -1.67
N VAL A 34 30.42 -9.59 -0.77
CA VAL A 34 28.99 -9.72 -1.02
C VAL A 34 28.47 -8.31 -1.27
N SER A 35 28.16 -8.00 -2.53
CA SER A 35 27.50 -6.74 -2.89
C SER A 35 26.21 -6.65 -2.07
N SER A 36 26.19 -5.73 -1.10
CA SER A 36 24.94 -5.35 -0.44
C SER A 36 23.99 -4.83 -1.50
N PRO A 37 22.67 -5.14 -1.45
CA PRO A 37 21.73 -4.57 -2.40
C PRO A 37 21.81 -3.05 -2.29
N THR A 38 22.14 -2.38 -3.39
CA THR A 38 22.11 -0.92 -3.47
C THR A 38 20.69 -0.49 -3.14
N ALA A 39 20.50 0.27 -2.06
CA ALA A 39 19.20 0.85 -1.74
C ALA A 39 18.75 1.67 -2.96
N THR A 40 17.58 1.35 -3.49
CA THR A 40 17.03 2.10 -4.64
C THR A 40 16.71 3.51 -4.15
N VAL A 41 17.29 4.51 -4.80
CA VAL A 41 17.05 5.92 -4.46
C VAL A 41 15.62 6.29 -4.86
N LEU A 42 14.88 6.87 -3.93
CA LEU A 42 13.52 7.36 -4.15
C LEU A 42 13.54 8.81 -4.69
N PRO A 43 12.54 9.21 -5.49
CA PRO A 43 11.54 8.34 -6.11
C PRO A 43 12.14 7.52 -7.28
N HIS A 44 11.52 6.39 -7.59
CA HIS A 44 11.90 5.54 -8.73
C HIS A 44 10.67 5.11 -9.56
N SER A 45 10.87 4.25 -10.55
CA SER A 45 9.79 3.70 -11.41
C SER A 45 8.96 4.76 -12.14
N GLY A 46 9.50 5.97 -12.30
CA GLY A 46 8.82 7.12 -12.91
C GLY A 46 7.80 7.81 -12.01
N ALA A 47 7.80 7.53 -10.70
CA ALA A 47 7.01 8.29 -9.74
C ALA A 47 7.52 9.74 -9.64
N PRO A 48 6.62 10.73 -9.57
CA PRO A 48 7.01 12.12 -9.37
C PRO A 48 7.60 12.32 -7.97
N LYS A 49 8.55 13.25 -7.86
CA LYS A 49 9.11 13.69 -6.59
C LYS A 49 8.10 14.51 -5.79
N VAL A 50 8.11 14.36 -4.47
CA VAL A 50 7.39 15.22 -3.55
C VAL A 50 8.27 16.42 -3.15
N GLU A 51 7.98 17.60 -3.70
CA GLU A 51 8.83 18.80 -3.48
C GLU A 51 8.76 19.34 -2.05
N HIS A 52 7.60 19.28 -1.42
CA HIS A 52 7.36 19.81 -0.07
C HIS A 52 6.72 18.75 0.82
N PRO A 53 7.50 17.76 1.31
CA PRO A 53 6.94 16.64 2.06
C PRO A 53 6.33 17.09 3.40
N LEU A 54 5.26 16.41 3.83
CA LEU A 54 4.77 16.53 5.21
C LEU A 54 5.57 15.62 6.15
N PRO A 55 5.68 15.97 7.44
CA PRO A 55 6.31 15.09 8.41
C PRO A 55 5.51 13.79 8.57
N ALA A 56 6.19 12.66 8.76
CA ALA A 56 5.56 11.34 8.90
C ALA A 56 4.50 11.27 10.02
N SER A 57 4.61 12.14 11.03
CA SER A 57 3.63 12.25 12.11
C SER A 57 2.21 12.58 11.64
N VAL A 58 2.02 13.17 10.46
CA VAL A 58 0.66 13.43 9.95
C VAL A 58 -0.10 12.12 9.68
N LEU A 59 0.62 11.05 9.30
CA LEU A 59 0.08 9.71 9.07
C LEU A 59 0.15 8.81 10.30
N SER A 60 0.48 9.35 11.47
CA SER A 60 0.34 8.63 12.75
C SER A 60 -1.12 8.67 13.23
N GLY A 61 -1.52 7.77 14.12
CA GLY A 61 -2.86 7.81 14.74
C GLY A 61 -3.92 6.99 14.01
N ASP A 62 -5.19 7.38 14.18
CA ASP A 62 -6.35 6.62 13.69
C ASP A 62 -7.00 7.34 12.48
N PRO A 63 -6.92 6.77 11.26
CA PRO A 63 -7.52 7.38 10.08
C PRO A 63 -9.05 7.51 10.20
N CYS A 64 -9.73 6.68 10.98
CA CYS A 64 -11.18 6.82 11.18
C CYS A 64 -11.57 8.09 11.93
N ARG A 65 -10.65 8.66 12.70
CA ARG A 65 -10.90 9.88 13.47
C ARG A 65 -10.35 11.13 12.78
N GLU A 66 -9.29 10.98 11.99
CA GLU A 66 -8.47 12.10 11.57
C GLU A 66 -8.42 12.31 10.05
N ALA A 67 -8.68 11.27 9.25
CA ALA A 67 -8.57 11.38 7.79
C ALA A 67 -9.73 12.15 7.17
N LEU A 68 -10.96 11.83 7.58
CA LEU A 68 -12.18 12.50 7.14
C LEU A 68 -13.05 12.83 8.34
N LYS A 69 -13.65 14.02 8.31
CA LYS A 69 -14.62 14.47 9.30
C LYS A 69 -16.03 13.92 8.98
N PRO A 70 -16.93 13.80 9.97
CA PRO A 70 -18.28 13.28 9.73
C PRO A 70 -19.06 14.01 8.63
N ASP A 71 -18.95 15.34 8.54
CA ASP A 71 -19.58 16.16 7.50
C ASP A 71 -19.00 15.88 6.10
N GLN A 72 -17.69 15.62 6.01
CA GLN A 72 -17.05 15.21 4.77
C GLN A 72 -17.51 13.81 4.34
N VAL A 73 -17.62 12.87 5.28
CA VAL A 73 -18.17 11.53 5.01
C VAL A 73 -19.61 11.63 4.53
N GLU A 74 -20.44 12.46 5.16
CA GLU A 74 -21.81 12.73 4.72
C GLU A 74 -21.86 13.33 3.31
N GLN A 75 -20.98 14.28 3.00
CA GLN A 75 -20.88 14.85 1.66
C GLN A 75 -20.53 13.79 0.60
N ILE A 76 -19.69 12.81 0.95
CA ILE A 76 -19.25 11.75 0.03
C ILE A 76 -20.33 10.67 -0.14
N LEU A 77 -20.93 10.22 0.97
CA LEU A 77 -21.78 9.02 1.02
C LEU A 77 -23.28 9.30 1.15
N GLY A 78 -23.66 10.55 1.42
CA GLY A 78 -25.03 10.98 1.74
C GLY A 78 -25.47 10.62 3.16
N ILE A 79 -24.59 10.05 3.99
CA ILE A 79 -24.75 9.73 5.41
C ILE A 79 -23.37 9.76 6.09
N ALA A 80 -23.32 9.92 7.42
CA ALA A 80 -22.10 9.84 8.20
C ALA A 80 -22.05 8.57 9.08
N PRO A 81 -21.80 7.37 8.52
CA PRO A 81 -21.62 6.16 9.31
C PRO A 81 -20.34 6.27 10.15
N GLU A 82 -20.26 5.49 11.22
CA GLU A 82 -19.01 5.30 11.94
C GLU A 82 -18.01 4.56 11.03
N GLY A 83 -16.76 5.06 11.03
CA GLY A 83 -15.67 4.47 10.26
C GLY A 83 -15.20 3.15 10.88
N LYS A 84 -14.89 2.17 10.04
CA LYS A 84 -14.35 0.87 10.46
C LYS A 84 -12.85 0.83 10.21
N ARG A 85 -12.07 0.82 11.29
CA ARG A 85 -10.61 0.73 11.22
C ARG A 85 -10.17 -0.68 10.85
N HIS A 86 -9.12 -0.76 10.03
CA HIS A 86 -8.39 -2.01 9.79
C HIS A 86 -6.88 -1.73 9.70
N ASP A 87 -6.08 -2.67 10.18
CA ASP A 87 -4.62 -2.60 10.14
C ASP A 87 -4.08 -3.70 9.22
N ASN A 88 -3.16 -3.34 8.34
CA ASN A 88 -2.47 -4.24 7.43
C ASN A 88 -0.95 -4.14 7.67
N PRO A 89 -0.29 -5.21 8.14
CA PRO A 89 1.14 -5.19 8.42
C PRO A 89 2.04 -4.82 7.24
N ALA A 90 1.58 -5.02 6.00
CA ALA A 90 2.34 -4.71 4.79
C ALA A 90 2.10 -3.29 4.26
N LEU A 91 0.99 -2.64 4.62
CA LEU A 91 0.62 -1.32 4.09
C LEU A 91 0.60 -0.25 5.18
N GLY A 92 -0.07 -0.51 6.30
CA GLY A 92 -0.34 0.44 7.38
C GLY A 92 -1.78 0.35 7.88
N THR A 93 -2.31 1.46 8.38
CA THR A 93 -3.68 1.51 8.92
C THR A 93 -4.61 2.18 7.92
N ALA A 94 -5.85 1.74 7.87
CA ALA A 94 -6.88 2.32 7.04
C ALA A 94 -8.24 2.37 7.73
N CYS A 95 -9.16 3.11 7.14
CA CYS A 95 -10.52 3.25 7.59
C CYS A 95 -11.50 3.17 6.43
N ASP A 96 -12.61 2.45 6.63
CA ASP A 96 -13.70 2.33 5.67
C ASP A 96 -14.98 2.97 6.19
N TRP A 97 -15.65 3.71 5.31
CA TRP A 97 -17.01 4.21 5.51
C TRP A 97 -17.90 3.67 4.41
N ASN A 98 -19.03 3.07 4.79
CA ASN A 98 -19.94 2.42 3.86
C ASN A 98 -21.37 2.88 4.06
N ASN A 99 -22.05 3.20 2.95
CA ASN A 99 -23.48 3.32 2.91
C ASN A 99 -24.07 2.03 2.31
N ASP A 100 -24.39 1.08 3.19
CA ASP A 100 -24.89 -0.24 2.79
C ASP A 100 -26.20 -0.17 1.98
N THR A 101 -27.01 0.88 2.21
CA THR A 101 -28.24 1.11 1.44
C THR A 101 -27.94 1.43 -0.02
N THR A 102 -26.99 2.31 -0.30
CA THR A 102 -26.69 2.79 -1.67
C THR A 102 -25.52 2.06 -2.34
N GLY A 103 -24.70 1.35 -1.55
CA GLY A 103 -23.44 0.75 -1.95
C GLY A 103 -22.31 1.75 -2.18
N ALA A 104 -22.48 3.03 -1.82
CA ALA A 104 -21.39 3.99 -1.86
C ALA A 104 -20.41 3.71 -0.72
N ALA A 105 -19.11 3.88 -0.98
CA ALA A 105 -18.07 3.69 0.02
C ALA A 105 -16.92 4.67 -0.19
N ALA A 106 -16.21 4.96 0.89
CA ALA A 106 -14.93 5.64 0.87
C ALA A 106 -13.97 4.90 1.79
N THR A 107 -12.71 4.78 1.36
CA THR A 107 -11.63 4.23 2.18
C THR A 107 -10.51 5.25 2.23
N VAL A 108 -9.88 5.41 3.40
CA VAL A 108 -8.61 6.13 3.52
C VAL A 108 -7.57 5.25 4.20
N GLY A 109 -6.42 5.08 3.56
CA GLY A 109 -5.29 4.31 4.06
C GLY A 109 -4.04 5.16 4.23
N TYR A 110 -3.41 5.04 5.39
CA TYR A 110 -2.08 5.58 5.66
C TYR A 110 -1.05 4.51 5.30
N VAL A 111 -0.37 4.69 4.16
CA VAL A 111 0.58 3.70 3.62
C VAL A 111 1.97 4.01 4.17
N THR A 112 2.24 3.52 5.38
CA THR A 112 3.46 3.82 6.13
C THR A 112 4.45 2.66 6.20
N GLN A 113 4.03 1.43 5.89
CA GLN A 113 4.88 0.23 6.04
C GLN A 113 5.70 -0.08 4.78
N VAL A 114 5.27 0.41 3.61
CA VAL A 114 5.93 0.14 2.33
C VAL A 114 7.26 0.89 2.20
N GLY A 115 7.31 2.15 2.65
CA GLY A 115 8.54 2.96 2.68
C GLY A 115 9.00 3.54 1.33
N GLU A 116 8.22 3.39 0.26
CA GLU A 116 8.58 3.82 -1.10
C GLU A 116 7.60 4.83 -1.72
N GLY A 117 6.59 5.27 -0.96
CA GLY A 117 5.58 6.23 -1.40
C GLY A 117 4.95 5.85 -2.73
N LEU A 118 4.87 6.82 -3.67
CA LEU A 118 4.34 6.56 -5.00
C LEU A 118 5.22 5.65 -5.86
N SER A 119 6.50 5.46 -5.52
CA SER A 119 7.39 4.61 -6.31
C SER A 119 6.91 3.16 -6.33
N ALA A 120 6.44 2.65 -5.19
CA ALA A 120 5.81 1.33 -5.10
C ALA A 120 4.50 1.25 -5.92
N VAL A 121 3.68 2.30 -5.93
CA VAL A 121 2.43 2.32 -6.71
C VAL A 121 2.74 2.29 -8.21
N TYR A 122 3.72 3.09 -8.66
CA TYR A 122 4.17 3.12 -10.05
C TYR A 122 4.82 1.80 -10.49
N GLN A 123 5.56 1.15 -9.61
CA GLN A 123 6.21 -0.13 -9.92
C GLN A 123 5.20 -1.28 -9.96
N ASN A 124 4.36 -1.38 -8.94
CA ASN A 124 3.58 -2.59 -8.69
C ASN A 124 2.16 -2.48 -9.26
N THR A 125 1.53 -1.31 -9.14
CA THR A 125 0.10 -1.14 -9.46
C THR A 125 -0.11 -0.68 -10.90
N LYS A 126 0.72 0.25 -11.40
CA LYS A 126 0.60 0.77 -12.76
C LYS A 126 0.54 -0.31 -13.85
N PRO A 127 1.41 -1.35 -13.86
CA PRO A 127 1.42 -2.32 -14.95
C PRO A 127 0.16 -3.20 -15.05
N GLN A 128 -0.59 -3.30 -13.95
CA GLN A 128 -1.80 -4.11 -13.85
C GLN A 128 -3.10 -3.27 -13.79
N SER A 129 -2.97 -1.95 -13.83
CA SER A 129 -4.13 -1.05 -13.75
C SER A 129 -4.90 -1.03 -15.07
N SER A 130 -6.22 -1.23 -15.01
CA SER A 130 -7.12 -1.07 -16.16
C SER A 130 -7.37 0.41 -16.48
N VAL A 131 -7.24 1.28 -15.48
CA VAL A 131 -7.25 2.73 -15.61
C VAL A 131 -6.06 3.29 -14.85
N TRP A 132 -5.29 4.19 -15.48
CA TRP A 132 -4.18 4.91 -14.82
C TRP A 132 -4.18 6.37 -15.25
N ARG A 133 -4.34 7.28 -14.30
CA ARG A 133 -4.38 8.73 -14.54
C ARG A 133 -3.42 9.43 -13.61
N VAL A 134 -2.38 10.05 -14.18
CA VAL A 134 -1.61 11.05 -13.44
C VAL A 134 -2.51 12.25 -13.23
N LEU A 135 -2.75 12.62 -11.97
CA LEU A 135 -3.66 13.70 -11.61
C LEU A 135 -2.89 15.02 -11.50
N PRO A 136 -3.59 16.17 -11.59
CA PRO A 136 -3.05 17.42 -11.08
C PRO A 136 -2.60 17.27 -9.62
N LEU A 137 -1.65 18.11 -9.19
CA LEU A 137 -1.19 18.09 -7.81
C LEU A 137 -2.35 18.32 -6.84
N VAL A 138 -2.51 17.43 -5.87
CA VAL A 138 -3.49 17.58 -4.78
C VAL A 138 -2.84 18.48 -3.74
N GLN A 139 -3.16 19.77 -3.79
CA GLN A 139 -2.58 20.78 -2.89
C GLN A 139 -1.05 20.83 -2.86
N GLY A 140 -0.42 20.59 -4.01
CA GLY A 140 1.05 20.58 -4.15
C GLY A 140 1.67 19.18 -4.04
N PHE A 141 0.90 18.14 -3.72
CA PHE A 141 1.39 16.77 -3.64
C PHE A 141 1.10 16.00 -4.94
N PRO A 142 2.05 15.21 -5.46
CA PRO A 142 1.81 14.37 -6.62
C PRO A 142 0.77 13.29 -6.31
N ALA A 143 -0.09 13.00 -7.28
CA ALA A 143 -1.16 12.05 -7.11
C ALA A 143 -1.44 11.25 -8.40
N VAL A 144 -1.92 10.03 -8.22
CA VAL A 144 -2.37 9.16 -9.31
C VAL A 144 -3.70 8.52 -8.95
N GLY A 145 -4.64 8.53 -9.90
CA GLY A 145 -5.89 7.78 -9.84
C GLY A 145 -5.80 6.50 -10.65
N TYR A 146 -6.25 5.38 -10.10
CA TYR A 146 -6.22 4.09 -10.79
C TYR A 146 -7.37 3.16 -10.41
N GLU A 147 -7.62 2.21 -11.31
CA GLU A 147 -8.50 1.07 -11.10
C GLU A 147 -7.73 -0.22 -11.41
N VAL A 148 -7.91 -1.23 -10.55
CA VAL A 148 -7.41 -2.59 -10.79
C VAL A 148 -8.61 -3.51 -10.92
N THR A 149 -9.16 -3.58 -12.14
CA THR A 149 -10.35 -4.37 -12.45
C THR A 149 -10.14 -5.18 -13.72
N SER A 150 -10.88 -6.27 -13.86
CA SER A 150 -10.91 -7.04 -15.11
C SER A 150 -11.41 -6.17 -16.26
N ALA A 151 -10.75 -6.27 -17.43
CA ALA A 151 -11.10 -5.50 -18.62
C ALA A 151 -12.61 -5.56 -18.94
N GLY A 152 -13.22 -4.40 -19.19
CA GLY A 152 -14.65 -4.26 -19.49
C GLY A 152 -15.57 -4.17 -18.27
N THR A 153 -15.06 -4.34 -17.05
CA THR A 153 -15.86 -4.19 -15.82
C THR A 153 -15.98 -2.72 -15.44
N LYS A 154 -17.21 -2.22 -15.34
CA LYS A 154 -17.47 -0.89 -14.77
C LYS A 154 -17.54 -1.02 -13.26
N SER A 155 -16.42 -0.79 -12.58
CA SER A 155 -16.29 -1.01 -11.14
C SER A 155 -17.06 0.01 -10.31
N GLY A 156 -17.19 1.25 -10.83
CA GLY A 156 -17.66 2.38 -10.04
C GLY A 156 -16.72 2.74 -8.88
N PHE A 157 -15.52 2.18 -8.87
CA PHE A 157 -14.50 2.38 -7.86
C PHE A 157 -13.32 3.13 -8.47
N CYS A 158 -12.68 4.01 -7.72
CA CYS A 158 -11.35 4.48 -8.06
C CYS A 158 -10.52 4.69 -6.80
N GLN A 159 -9.24 4.33 -6.89
CA GLN A 159 -8.24 4.57 -5.87
C GLN A 159 -7.41 5.78 -6.28
N VAL A 160 -7.14 6.70 -5.35
CA VAL A 160 -6.19 7.79 -5.52
C VAL A 160 -5.07 7.62 -4.51
N ALA A 161 -3.85 7.45 -5.00
CA ALA A 161 -2.66 7.49 -4.15
C ALA A 161 -2.02 8.88 -4.25
N VAL A 162 -1.74 9.49 -3.11
CA VAL A 162 -1.08 10.80 -3.00
C VAL A 162 0.25 10.63 -2.28
N GLY A 163 1.34 11.10 -2.89
CA GLY A 163 2.66 11.09 -2.27
C GLY A 163 2.78 12.18 -1.21
N ILE A 164 2.89 11.80 0.05
CA ILE A 164 3.06 12.72 1.20
C ILE A 164 4.54 13.03 1.42
N SER A 165 5.40 12.07 1.13
CA SER A 165 6.85 12.20 0.93
C SER A 165 7.28 11.21 -0.15
N ASP A 166 8.55 11.21 -0.54
CA ASP A 166 9.07 10.22 -1.49
C ASP A 166 8.98 8.77 -0.95
N SER A 167 8.80 8.59 0.36
CA SER A 167 8.69 7.29 1.04
C SER A 167 7.32 6.97 1.63
N LEU A 168 6.40 7.94 1.69
CA LEU A 168 5.08 7.78 2.31
C LEU A 168 3.96 8.23 1.38
N SER A 169 2.86 7.51 1.38
CA SER A 169 1.66 7.91 0.66
C SER A 169 0.42 7.79 1.53
N VAL A 170 -0.62 8.52 1.12
CA VAL A 170 -1.98 8.32 1.59
C VAL A 170 -2.83 7.88 0.42
N ASP A 171 -3.67 6.90 0.68
CA ASP A 171 -4.54 6.25 -0.26
C ASP A 171 -5.98 6.69 0.05
N ALA A 172 -6.70 7.25 -0.92
CA ALA A 172 -8.08 7.69 -0.78
C ALA A 172 -8.91 7.09 -1.91
N SER A 173 -9.98 6.37 -1.57
CA SER A 173 -10.81 5.67 -2.53
C SER A 173 -12.25 6.19 -2.54
N LEU A 174 -12.92 5.97 -3.66
CA LEU A 174 -14.35 6.20 -3.79
C LEU A 174 -14.98 5.05 -4.57
N THR A 175 -15.98 4.42 -3.96
CA THR A 175 -16.99 3.62 -4.67
C THR A 175 -18.25 4.45 -4.82
N VAL A 176 -18.64 4.76 -6.06
CA VAL A 176 -19.90 5.47 -6.32
C VAL A 176 -21.09 4.58 -5.98
N ARG A 177 -22.19 5.21 -5.56
CA ARG A 177 -23.47 4.50 -5.35
C ARG A 177 -23.84 3.62 -6.54
N ARG A 178 -24.47 2.47 -6.30
CA ARG A 178 -24.84 1.48 -7.34
C ARG A 178 -25.57 2.10 -8.54
N ALA A 179 -26.47 3.06 -8.29
CA ALA A 179 -27.23 3.75 -9.33
C ALA A 179 -26.37 4.60 -10.31
N LYS A 180 -25.11 4.88 -9.96
CA LYS A 180 -24.14 5.66 -10.76
C LYS A 180 -23.06 4.80 -11.41
N VAL A 181 -23.00 3.50 -11.11
CA VAL A 181 -22.06 2.58 -11.74
C VAL A 181 -22.25 2.63 -13.26
N GLY A 182 -21.17 2.94 -13.96
CA GLY A 182 -21.13 3.09 -15.42
C GLY A 182 -21.85 4.31 -16.00
N LYS A 183 -22.33 5.22 -15.15
CA LYS A 183 -22.90 6.53 -15.51
C LYS A 183 -22.06 7.70 -15.00
N ALA A 184 -21.28 7.48 -13.95
CA ALA A 184 -20.29 8.42 -13.44
C ALA A 184 -18.91 7.75 -13.47
N ASP A 185 -17.89 8.56 -13.71
CA ASP A 185 -16.51 8.13 -13.63
C ASP A 185 -16.02 8.34 -12.19
N ALA A 186 -15.66 7.24 -11.52
CA ALA A 186 -15.19 7.30 -10.15
C ALA A 186 -13.83 8.00 -10.05
N CYS A 187 -12.96 7.86 -11.05
CA CYS A 187 -11.64 8.50 -11.05
C CYS A 187 -11.69 10.01 -11.33
N GLU A 188 -12.80 10.53 -11.86
CA GLU A 188 -13.04 11.98 -11.90
C GLU A 188 -13.55 12.54 -10.56
N LEU A 189 -14.13 11.68 -9.70
CA LEU A 189 -14.76 12.10 -8.43
C LEU A 189 -13.86 11.84 -7.21
N ALA A 190 -13.14 10.72 -7.20
CA ALA A 190 -12.23 10.31 -6.12
C ALA A 190 -11.16 11.35 -5.74
N PRO A 191 -10.61 12.18 -6.67
CA PRO A 191 -9.67 13.23 -6.30
C PRO A 191 -10.21 14.23 -5.28
N ARG A 192 -11.54 14.40 -5.19
CA ARG A 192 -12.16 15.25 -4.16
C ARG A 192 -12.01 14.67 -2.75
N VAL A 193 -12.06 13.34 -2.63
CA VAL A 193 -11.81 12.65 -1.35
C VAL A 193 -10.35 12.83 -0.94
N ALA A 194 -9.42 12.64 -1.89
CA ALA A 194 -8.00 12.87 -1.66
C ALA A 194 -7.70 14.32 -1.21
N ASP A 195 -8.33 15.32 -1.84
CA ASP A 195 -8.20 16.73 -1.46
C ASP A 195 -8.68 17.00 -0.03
N MET A 196 -9.82 16.42 0.38
CA MET A 196 -10.33 16.51 1.75
C MET A 196 -9.35 15.89 2.77
N VAL A 197 -8.81 14.72 2.46
CA VAL A 197 -7.83 14.03 3.31
C VAL A 197 -6.56 14.86 3.45
N VAL A 198 -5.97 15.31 2.33
CA VAL A 198 -4.75 16.14 2.34
C VAL A 198 -4.98 17.45 3.09
N THR A 199 -6.15 18.08 2.96
CA THR A 199 -6.52 19.26 3.76
C THR A 199 -6.42 18.98 5.27
N ASN A 200 -6.93 17.84 5.72
CA ASN A 200 -6.92 17.48 7.14
C ASN A 200 -5.50 17.14 7.62
N LEU A 201 -4.71 16.44 6.80
CA LEU A 201 -3.30 16.14 7.10
C LEU A 201 -2.45 17.41 7.21
N ARG A 202 -2.64 18.39 6.32
CA ARG A 202 -1.95 19.69 6.38
C ARG A 202 -2.31 20.46 7.65
N LYS A 203 -3.60 20.50 8.02
CA LYS A 203 -4.04 21.10 9.29
C LYS A 203 -3.39 20.43 10.49
N LYS A 204 -3.29 19.09 10.49
CA LYS A 204 -2.58 18.33 11.52
C LYS A 204 -1.08 18.66 11.57
N ALA A 205 -0.48 19.01 10.43
CA ALA A 205 0.89 19.50 10.36
C ALA A 205 1.07 20.95 10.84
N GLY A 206 -0.01 21.67 11.17
CA GLY A 206 0.04 23.09 11.51
C GLY A 206 0.16 24.02 10.31
N MET A 207 -0.28 23.58 9.13
CA MET A 207 -0.29 24.33 7.86
C MET A 207 -1.69 24.84 7.48
#